data_AF-A0A7C4PY25-F1
#
_entry.id   AF-A0A7C4PY25-F1
#
_cell.length_a   1.000
_cell.length_b   1.000
_cell.length_c   1.000
_cell.angle_alpha   90.00
_cell.angle_beta   90.00
_cell.angle_gamma   90.00
#
_symmetry.space_group_name_H-M   'P 1'
#
loop_
_entity.id
_entity.type
_entity.pdbx_description
1 polymer ?
#
loop_
_entity_poly.entity_id
_entity_poly.type
_entity_poly.pdbx_seq_one_letter_code
_entity_poly.pdbx_strand_id
1 'polypeptide(L)'
;MNTKVDTINILVVLWSVFFVLDILYIYLRKNGLILLGIFNIFIFYYFIFIYFGSLILLLKFDTFSVEILGMVNDKTLRILVFLTTIFFLFAIMAALLADYIFGIKKDILIKWIKKDIISFSPNNDKFIIIPIIFFFLMSIIIFIYYLSKIPLIPILGVFLNIGPMRLRAEAVGDLFEGKIWWYRYFYLNIPIFLSFVIIIEGFQNKSYLLRLLRFLLILYCFFINIFDVQKAPLLFYLFFLFLIYHYIHKKNVKINFKNILMYTIMALSLLTTMYIYFMGRDFSIAIVEGFHRVFTGQLQGLYGIIENFTNRPLYGRTLPPFLLKVFGLDFYNLDKEMKLYIHKYINPNSSIIGLAPTVYFGEVYANFGLIACFLSMFLIPFILRSIDCLFIKRIDKSSLSIGLYIYMMWHYKNLVLGRLSPFIFDISVVLILFIYFILLLIKNFINLLKHRREPHE
;
A
#
# COMPACT_ATOMS: atom_id res chain seq x y z
N MET A 1 -1.05 9.10 35.53
CA MET A 1 0.19 8.49 36.06
C MET A 1 1.37 9.27 35.49
N ASN A 2 2.34 9.68 36.32
CA ASN A 2 3.57 10.33 35.84
C ASN A 2 4.36 9.32 34.99
N THR A 3 4.31 9.47 33.66
CA THR A 3 5.09 8.70 32.69
C THR A 3 6.56 9.13 32.74
N LYS A 4 7.26 8.75 33.82
CA LYS A 4 8.73 8.78 33.79
C LYS A 4 9.16 7.79 32.71
N VAL A 5 9.61 8.33 31.58
CA VAL A 5 10.24 7.52 30.52
C VAL A 5 11.46 6.87 31.13
N ASP A 6 11.50 5.53 31.10
CA ASP A 6 12.63 4.74 31.59
C ASP A 6 13.90 5.14 30.82
N THR A 7 14.99 5.41 31.54
CA THR A 7 16.29 5.75 30.96
C THR A 7 16.76 4.67 29.96
N ILE A 8 16.40 3.40 30.22
CA ILE A 8 16.70 2.30 29.30
C ILE A 8 15.96 2.47 27.97
N ASN A 9 14.68 2.88 27.99
CA ASN A 9 13.91 3.10 26.77
C ASN A 9 14.53 4.23 25.93
N ILE A 10 15.05 5.28 26.56
CA ILE A 10 15.77 6.36 25.86
C ILE A 10 17.02 5.82 25.17
N LEU A 11 17.82 5.00 25.86
CA LEU A 11 19.03 4.39 25.28
C LEU A 11 18.69 3.48 24.09
N VAL A 12 17.61 2.68 24.20
CA VAL A 12 17.12 1.83 23.09
C VAL A 12 16.74 2.66 21.88
N VAL A 13 16.03 3.78 22.07
CA VAL A 13 15.67 4.70 20.98
C VAL A 13 16.90 5.34 20.34
N LEU A 14 17.88 5.79 21.14
CA LEU A 14 19.11 6.36 20.60
C LEU A 14 19.86 5.32 19.76
N TRP A 15 20.03 4.11 20.29
CA TRP A 15 20.64 3.00 19.56
C TRP A 15 19.91 2.71 18.24
N SER A 16 18.58 2.60 18.26
CA SER A 16 17.82 2.31 17.04
C SER A 16 17.95 3.41 16.01
N VAL A 17 17.89 4.68 16.44
CA VAL A 17 18.00 5.85 15.55
C VAL A 17 19.37 5.89 14.88
N PHE A 18 20.45 5.80 15.65
CA PHE A 18 21.80 5.78 15.08
C PHE A 18 21.99 4.61 14.13
N PHE A 19 21.57 3.41 14.53
CA PHE A 19 21.67 2.20 13.69
C PHE A 19 20.93 2.35 12.36
N VAL A 20 19.68 2.82 12.36
CA VAL A 20 18.91 3.01 11.13
C VAL A 20 19.52 4.11 10.26
N LEU A 21 19.99 5.21 10.86
CA LEU A 21 20.66 6.29 10.11
C LEU A 21 21.93 5.80 9.44
N ASP A 22 22.76 5.01 10.13
CA ASP A 22 24.00 4.45 9.58
C ASP A 22 23.73 3.50 8.41
N ILE A 23 22.75 2.59 8.55
CA ILE A 23 22.41 1.66 7.47
C ILE A 23 21.81 2.40 6.27
N LEU A 24 20.90 3.35 6.50
CA LEU A 24 20.35 4.18 5.43
C LEU A 24 21.46 5.01 4.75
N TYR A 25 22.41 5.55 5.51
CA TYR A 25 23.55 6.28 4.97
C TYR A 25 24.40 5.40 4.04
N ILE A 26 24.72 4.16 4.44
CA ILE A 26 25.45 3.19 3.62
C ILE A 26 24.70 2.93 2.29
N TYR A 27 23.39 2.68 2.38
CA TYR A 27 22.55 2.44 1.20
C TYR A 27 22.51 3.65 0.25
N LEU A 28 22.29 4.85 0.80
CA LEU A 28 22.23 6.10 0.04
C LEU A 28 23.57 6.45 -0.59
N ARG A 29 24.71 6.14 0.03
CA ARG A 29 26.04 6.37 -0.55
C ARG A 29 26.26 5.52 -1.79
N LYS A 30 25.83 4.26 -1.78
CA LYS A 30 25.98 3.33 -2.91
C LYS A 30 25.02 3.65 -4.06
N ASN A 31 23.73 3.83 -3.75
CA ASN A 31 22.68 3.94 -4.76
C ASN A 31 22.29 5.39 -5.11
N GLY A 32 22.80 6.38 -4.35
CA GLY A 32 22.38 7.77 -4.43
C GLY A 32 21.05 8.02 -3.71
N LEU A 33 20.70 9.31 -3.53
CA LEU A 33 19.40 9.72 -2.98
C LEU A 33 18.27 9.33 -3.94
N ILE A 34 17.70 8.15 -3.71
CA ILE A 34 16.30 7.77 -3.91
C ILE A 34 15.81 7.84 -5.37
N LEU A 35 16.01 6.74 -6.10
CA LEU A 35 15.16 6.44 -7.25
C LEU A 35 13.77 6.05 -6.75
N LEU A 36 12.70 6.68 -7.25
CA LEU A 36 11.33 6.24 -6.98
C LEU A 36 11.13 4.84 -7.57
N GLY A 37 11.09 3.84 -6.70
CA GLY A 37 10.96 2.42 -7.04
C GLY A 37 10.11 1.68 -6.01
N ILE A 38 9.68 0.46 -6.35
CA ILE A 38 8.83 -0.38 -5.50
C ILE A 38 9.49 -0.60 -4.13
N PHE A 39 10.77 -0.97 -4.13
CA PHE A 39 11.52 -1.16 -2.89
C PHE A 39 11.62 0.13 -2.06
N ASN A 40 11.98 1.26 -2.68
CA ASN A 40 12.18 2.52 -1.95
C ASN A 40 10.86 3.09 -1.40
N ILE A 41 9.75 2.96 -2.13
CA ILE A 41 8.42 3.34 -1.63
C ILE A 41 8.01 2.44 -0.46
N PHE A 42 8.27 1.14 -0.56
CA PHE A 42 8.00 0.20 0.53
C PHE A 42 8.81 0.57 1.78
N ILE A 43 10.12 0.84 1.66
CA ILE A 43 10.97 1.30 2.77
C ILE A 43 10.49 2.64 3.35
N PHE A 44 10.06 3.58 2.51
CA PHE A 44 9.52 4.86 2.95
C PHE A 44 8.25 4.69 3.80
N TYR A 45 7.30 3.87 3.33
CA TYR A 45 6.10 3.55 4.09
C TYR A 45 6.44 2.81 5.39
N TYR A 46 7.37 1.85 5.32
CA TYR A 46 7.84 1.13 6.51
C TYR A 46 8.41 2.09 7.56
N PHE A 47 9.26 3.02 7.13
CA PHE A 47 9.88 4.01 7.99
C PHE A 47 8.82 4.84 8.73
N ILE A 48 7.81 5.35 8.02
CA ILE A 48 6.76 6.21 8.60
C ILE A 48 5.79 5.41 9.49
N PHE A 49 5.22 4.32 8.97
CA PHE A 49 4.07 3.65 9.59
C PHE A 49 4.45 2.59 10.63
N ILE A 50 5.69 2.07 10.59
CA ILE A 50 6.12 0.94 11.42
C ILE A 50 7.30 1.33 12.30
N TYR A 51 8.40 1.78 11.70
CA TYR A 51 9.58 2.12 12.48
C TYR A 51 9.37 3.34 13.38
N PHE A 52 8.99 4.48 12.80
CA PHE A 52 8.79 5.71 13.60
C PHE A 52 7.68 5.55 14.63
N GLY A 53 6.59 4.87 14.27
CA GLY A 53 5.52 4.50 15.19
C GLY A 53 6.00 3.69 16.40
N SER A 54 6.95 2.76 16.19
CA SER A 54 7.46 1.91 17.27
C SER A 54 8.23 2.69 18.33
N LEU A 55 8.95 3.74 17.90
CA LEU A 55 9.67 4.64 18.80
C LEU A 55 8.70 5.48 19.63
N ILE A 56 7.66 6.04 18.99
CA ILE A 56 6.60 6.80 19.67
C ILE A 56 5.92 5.94 20.74
N LEU A 57 5.60 4.69 20.42
CA LEU A 57 4.99 3.74 21.35
C LEU A 57 5.91 3.39 22.52
N LEU A 58 7.19 3.12 22.28
CA LEU A 58 8.15 2.80 23.34
C LEU A 58 8.34 3.96 24.32
N LEU A 59 8.30 5.20 23.82
CA LEU A 59 8.35 6.42 24.63
C LEU A 59 7.01 6.78 25.30
N LYS A 60 5.95 6.02 25.01
CA LYS A 60 4.59 6.23 25.54
C LYS A 60 4.03 7.63 25.22
N PHE A 61 4.44 8.21 24.08
CA PHE A 61 3.96 9.52 23.62
C PHE A 61 2.55 9.46 23.03
N ASP A 62 2.11 8.29 22.60
CA ASP A 62 0.73 8.07 22.16
C ASP A 62 -0.15 7.66 23.35
N THR A 63 -0.80 8.66 23.95
CA THR A 63 -1.71 8.44 25.09
C THR A 63 -2.89 7.55 24.72
N PHE A 64 -3.37 7.59 23.47
CA PHE A 64 -4.47 6.72 23.03
C PHE A 64 -4.05 5.25 23.06
N SER A 65 -2.88 4.90 22.52
CA SER A 65 -2.40 3.51 22.57
C SER A 65 -2.08 3.03 23.99
N VAL A 66 -1.55 3.91 24.83
CA VAL A 66 -1.12 3.54 26.19
C VAL A 66 -2.31 3.43 27.14
N GLU A 67 -3.16 4.45 27.18
CA GLU A 67 -4.23 4.57 28.17
C GLU A 67 -5.51 3.86 27.74
N ILE A 68 -5.85 3.90 26.45
CA ILE A 68 -7.11 3.32 25.93
C ILE A 68 -6.91 1.89 25.43
N LEU A 69 -5.77 1.59 24.80
CA LEU A 69 -5.50 0.24 24.25
C LEU A 69 -4.67 -0.66 25.16
N GLY A 70 -4.18 -0.15 26.30
CA GLY A 70 -3.43 -0.93 27.28
C GLY A 70 -2.05 -1.39 26.81
N MET A 71 -1.43 -0.71 25.83
CA MET A 71 -0.10 -1.09 25.30
C MET A 71 1.03 -0.62 26.22
N VAL A 72 1.15 -1.26 27.38
CA VAL A 72 2.04 -0.83 28.47
C VAL A 72 3.23 -1.76 28.73
N ASN A 73 3.26 -2.95 28.11
CA ASN A 73 4.28 -3.96 28.39
C ASN A 73 5.63 -3.58 27.76
N ASP A 74 6.55 -3.07 28.58
CA ASP A 74 7.85 -2.57 28.13
C ASP A 74 8.70 -3.65 27.45
N LYS A 75 8.57 -4.93 27.85
CA LYS A 75 9.28 -6.03 27.18
C LYS A 75 8.80 -6.20 25.74
N THR A 76 7.49 -6.23 25.53
CA THR A 76 6.87 -6.32 24.20
C THR A 76 7.25 -5.12 23.33
N LEU A 77 7.20 -3.90 23.90
CA LEU A 77 7.58 -2.68 23.19
C LEU A 77 9.06 -2.68 22.77
N ARG A 78 9.97 -3.14 23.62
CA ARG A 78 11.41 -3.25 23.28
C ARG A 78 11.65 -4.28 22.18
N ILE A 79 10.98 -5.44 22.24
CA ILE A 79 11.06 -6.46 21.16
C ILE A 79 10.51 -5.88 19.85
N LEU A 80 9.41 -5.14 19.92
CA LEU A 80 8.81 -4.49 18.77
C LEU A 80 9.81 -3.50 18.13
N VAL A 81 10.41 -2.60 18.91
CA VAL A 81 11.45 -1.67 18.41
C VAL A 81 12.67 -2.42 17.85
N PHE A 82 13.11 -3.48 18.51
CA PHE A 82 14.22 -4.30 18.01
C PHE A 82 13.91 -4.92 16.64
N LEU A 83 12.73 -5.55 16.49
CA LEU A 83 12.30 -6.17 15.24
C LEU A 83 12.11 -5.13 14.12
N THR A 84 11.58 -3.95 14.43
CA THR A 84 11.41 -2.89 13.42
C THR A 84 12.72 -2.25 13.01
N THR A 85 13.71 -2.23 13.92
CA THR A 85 15.06 -1.72 13.67
C THR A 85 15.88 -2.69 12.82
N ILE A 86 15.93 -3.98 13.20
CA ILE A 86 16.76 -4.98 12.52
C ILE A 86 16.26 -5.27 11.10
N PHE A 87 14.98 -5.02 10.81
CA PHE A 87 14.43 -5.10 9.47
C PHE A 87 15.24 -4.28 8.45
N PHE A 88 15.73 -3.07 8.80
CA PHE A 88 16.49 -2.25 7.86
C PHE A 88 17.79 -2.93 7.40
N LEU A 89 18.46 -3.65 8.30
CA LEU A 89 19.65 -4.43 7.98
C LEU A 89 19.33 -5.49 6.92
N PHE A 90 18.34 -6.34 7.20
CA PHE A 90 17.94 -7.42 6.30
C PHE A 90 17.41 -6.88 4.95
N ALA A 91 16.59 -5.84 4.99
CA ALA A 91 16.00 -5.26 3.79
C ALA A 91 17.06 -4.62 2.88
N ILE A 92 18.06 -3.95 3.45
CA ILE A 92 19.14 -3.35 2.67
C ILE A 92 20.10 -4.42 2.16
N MET A 93 20.46 -5.42 2.97
CA MET A 93 21.24 -6.57 2.49
C MET A 93 20.57 -7.27 1.30
N ALA A 94 19.25 -7.50 1.40
CA ALA A 94 18.44 -8.06 0.34
C ALA A 94 18.46 -7.21 -0.94
N ALA A 95 18.29 -5.89 -0.81
CA ALA A 95 18.34 -4.99 -1.96
C ALA A 95 19.72 -4.96 -2.62
N LEU A 96 20.80 -4.98 -1.82
CA LEU A 96 22.17 -5.04 -2.33
C LEU A 96 22.46 -6.36 -3.05
N LEU A 97 21.94 -7.48 -2.55
CA LEU A 97 22.06 -8.78 -3.21
C LEU A 97 21.29 -8.80 -4.54
N ALA A 98 20.08 -8.26 -4.58
CA ALA A 98 19.32 -8.13 -5.82
C ALA A 98 20.05 -7.26 -6.85
N ASP A 99 20.61 -6.12 -6.43
CA ASP A 99 21.43 -5.28 -7.31
C ASP A 99 22.65 -6.03 -7.87
N TYR A 100 23.29 -6.85 -7.03
CA TYR A 100 24.42 -7.68 -7.46
C TYR A 100 24.00 -8.75 -8.48
N ILE A 101 22.98 -9.57 -8.17
CA ILE A 101 22.49 -10.65 -9.03
C ILE A 101 22.02 -10.12 -10.38
N PHE A 102 21.28 -9.01 -10.38
CA PHE A 102 20.80 -8.40 -11.62
C PHE A 102 21.85 -7.50 -12.27
N GLY A 103 23.02 -7.27 -11.67
CA GLY A 103 24.08 -6.40 -12.20
C GLY A 103 23.65 -4.95 -12.38
N ILE A 104 22.87 -4.41 -11.43
CA ILE A 104 22.47 -2.99 -11.40
C ILE A 104 23.62 -2.16 -10.86
N LYS A 105 24.13 -1.26 -11.70
CA LYS A 105 25.10 -0.24 -11.34
C LYS A 105 24.44 1.13 -11.32
N LYS A 106 25.02 2.07 -10.58
CA LYS A 106 24.55 3.46 -10.47
C LYS A 106 24.34 4.12 -11.84
N ASP A 107 25.21 3.86 -12.81
CA ASP A 107 25.12 4.47 -14.15
C ASP A 107 23.93 3.96 -14.96
N ILE A 108 23.63 2.66 -14.86
CA ILE A 108 22.46 2.03 -15.51
C ILE A 108 21.19 2.67 -14.95
N LEU A 109 21.16 2.84 -13.63
CA LEU A 109 20.05 3.44 -12.92
C LEU A 109 19.82 4.90 -13.34
N ILE A 110 20.89 5.70 -13.42
CA ILE A 110 20.83 7.09 -13.90
C ILE A 110 20.36 7.14 -15.36
N LYS A 111 20.87 6.24 -16.23
CA LYS A 111 20.48 6.18 -17.64
C LYS A 111 18.98 5.87 -17.79
N TRP A 112 18.45 4.95 -17.00
CA TRP A 112 17.02 4.61 -17.02
C TRP A 112 16.13 5.75 -16.53
N ILE A 113 16.55 6.49 -15.49
CA ILE A 113 15.83 7.70 -15.02
C ILE A 113 15.74 8.73 -16.14
N LYS A 114 16.87 9.01 -16.81
CA LYS A 114 16.98 10.03 -17.85
C LYS A 114 16.30 9.64 -19.16
N LYS A 115 16.10 8.35 -19.44
CA LYS A 115 15.39 7.86 -20.63
C LYS A 115 13.99 8.49 -20.68
N ASP A 116 13.62 9.00 -21.85
CA ASP A 116 12.29 9.55 -22.07
C ASP A 116 11.21 8.46 -22.05
N ILE A 117 10.00 8.88 -21.68
CA ILE A 117 8.84 8.00 -21.69
C ILE A 117 8.27 8.01 -23.11
N ILE A 118 8.11 6.82 -23.68
CA ILE A 118 7.54 6.61 -25.00
C ILE A 118 6.01 6.51 -24.85
N SER A 119 5.28 7.24 -25.69
CA SER A 119 3.83 7.19 -25.72
C SER A 119 3.33 5.78 -26.04
N PHE A 120 2.31 5.35 -25.31
CA PHE A 120 1.66 4.08 -25.58
C PHE A 120 0.84 4.15 -26.88
N SER A 121 0.22 5.30 -27.16
CA SER A 121 -0.51 5.61 -28.40
C SER A 121 0.20 6.72 -29.21
N PRO A 122 1.32 6.40 -29.90
CA PRO A 122 1.97 7.38 -30.76
C PRO A 122 0.98 7.83 -31.84
N ASN A 123 0.95 9.14 -32.12
CA ASN A 123 0.02 9.80 -33.07
C ASN A 123 -1.47 9.86 -32.66
N ASN A 124 -1.82 9.70 -31.37
CA ASN A 124 -3.21 9.70 -30.89
C ASN A 124 -4.07 8.64 -31.59
N ASP A 125 -3.54 7.45 -31.81
CA ASP A 125 -4.30 6.33 -32.34
C ASP A 125 -5.50 6.01 -31.45
N LYS A 126 -6.68 6.39 -31.92
CA LYS A 126 -7.96 6.12 -31.26
C LYS A 126 -8.12 4.62 -31.00
N PHE A 127 -7.60 3.77 -31.89
CA PHE A 127 -7.65 2.31 -31.76
C PHE A 127 -6.92 1.77 -30.53
N ILE A 128 -5.87 2.44 -30.05
CA ILE A 128 -5.14 2.04 -28.84
C ILE A 128 -5.87 2.50 -27.57
N ILE A 129 -6.72 3.53 -27.66
CA ILE A 129 -7.50 4.07 -26.54
C ILE A 129 -8.80 3.29 -26.31
N ILE A 130 -9.40 2.72 -27.36
CA ILE A 130 -10.66 1.95 -27.27
C ILE A 130 -10.61 0.82 -26.23
N PRO A 131 -9.55 -0.03 -26.16
CA PRO A 131 -9.45 -1.07 -25.12
C PRO A 131 -9.46 -0.50 -23.69
N ILE A 132 -8.84 0.67 -23.48
CA ILE A 132 -8.84 1.33 -22.16
C ILE A 132 -10.25 1.78 -21.78
N ILE A 133 -10.99 2.37 -22.74
CA ILE A 133 -12.40 2.74 -22.53
C ILE A 133 -13.24 1.50 -22.22
N PHE A 134 -13.03 0.40 -22.92
CA PHE A 134 -13.72 -0.86 -22.67
C PHE A 134 -13.52 -1.36 -21.23
N PHE A 135 -12.27 -1.46 -20.76
CA PHE A 135 -12.00 -1.91 -19.39
C PHE A 135 -12.53 -0.93 -18.33
N PHE A 136 -12.53 0.38 -18.63
CA PHE A 136 -13.12 1.38 -17.75
C PHE A 136 -14.65 1.24 -17.65
N LEU A 137 -15.36 1.10 -18.78
CA LEU A 137 -16.81 0.86 -18.79
C LEU A 137 -17.18 -0.45 -18.09
N MET A 138 -16.40 -1.51 -18.31
CA MET A 138 -16.57 -2.78 -17.61
C MET A 138 -16.45 -2.60 -16.08
N SER A 139 -15.50 -1.78 -15.62
CA SER A 139 -15.34 -1.46 -14.19
C SER A 139 -16.57 -0.74 -13.62
N ILE A 140 -17.13 0.22 -14.38
CA ILE A 140 -18.36 0.93 -14.00
C ILE A 140 -19.55 -0.03 -13.92
N ILE A 141 -19.74 -0.91 -14.91
CA ILE A 141 -20.83 -1.89 -14.93
C ILE A 141 -20.73 -2.83 -13.73
N ILE A 142 -19.53 -3.34 -13.44
CA ILE A 142 -19.30 -4.20 -12.28
C ILE A 142 -19.56 -3.46 -10.97
N PHE A 143 -19.20 -2.18 -10.89
CA PHE A 143 -19.49 -1.36 -9.73
C PHE A 143 -21.00 -1.16 -9.51
N ILE A 144 -21.75 -0.84 -10.56
CA ILE A 144 -23.22 -0.73 -10.50
C ILE A 144 -23.84 -2.07 -10.08
N TYR A 145 -23.32 -3.18 -10.61
CA TYR A 145 -23.77 -4.50 -10.18
C TYR A 145 -23.47 -4.76 -8.70
N TYR A 146 -22.29 -4.41 -8.22
CA TYR A 146 -21.93 -4.47 -6.80
C TYR A 146 -22.88 -3.63 -5.93
N LEU A 147 -23.22 -2.40 -6.37
CA LEU A 147 -24.18 -1.55 -5.68
C LEU A 147 -25.58 -2.18 -5.55
N SER A 148 -26.01 -2.97 -6.54
CA SER A 148 -27.30 -3.68 -6.47
C SER A 148 -27.29 -4.87 -5.49
N LYS A 149 -26.11 -5.30 -5.02
CA LYS A 149 -25.94 -6.40 -4.07
C LYS A 149 -25.78 -5.96 -2.63
N ILE A 150 -25.44 -4.68 -2.39
CA ILE A 150 -25.32 -4.15 -1.03
C ILE A 150 -26.67 -3.56 -0.59
N PRO A 151 -27.06 -3.72 0.68
CA PRO A 151 -28.36 -3.29 1.17
C PRO A 151 -28.41 -1.77 1.36
N LEU A 152 -27.26 -1.17 1.66
CA LEU A 152 -27.11 0.27 1.81
C LEU A 152 -25.74 0.72 1.32
N ILE A 153 -25.71 1.87 0.63
CA ILE A 153 -24.47 2.55 0.27
C ILE A 153 -23.86 3.19 1.52
N PRO A 154 -22.60 2.87 1.90
CA PRO A 154 -22.00 3.34 3.14
C PRO A 154 -21.98 4.86 3.30
N ILE A 155 -21.69 5.60 2.22
CA ILE A 155 -21.74 7.08 2.24
C ILE A 155 -23.15 7.59 2.54
N LEU A 156 -24.19 6.98 1.96
CA LEU A 156 -25.57 7.42 2.19
C LEU A 156 -25.99 7.16 3.63
N GLY A 157 -25.55 6.05 4.23
CA GLY A 157 -25.89 5.76 5.62
C GLY A 157 -25.24 6.71 6.64
N VAL A 158 -24.12 7.38 6.29
CA VAL A 158 -23.57 8.48 7.11
C VAL A 158 -24.57 9.64 7.18
N PHE A 159 -25.21 10.00 6.06
CA PHE A 159 -26.23 11.05 6.02
C PHE A 159 -27.55 10.63 6.69
N LEU A 160 -27.81 9.33 6.81
CA LEU A 160 -28.98 8.78 7.50
C LEU A 160 -28.74 8.54 9.00
N ASN A 161 -27.63 9.00 9.57
CA ASN A 161 -27.22 8.77 10.97
C ASN A 161 -27.12 7.28 11.36
N ILE A 162 -27.00 6.37 10.39
CA ILE A 162 -26.70 4.97 10.67
C ILE A 162 -25.20 4.90 10.93
N GLY A 163 -24.81 4.44 12.12
CA GLY A 163 -23.41 4.46 12.55
C GLY A 163 -22.47 3.86 11.47
N PRO A 164 -21.42 4.59 11.03
CA PRO A 164 -20.59 4.22 9.87
C PRO A 164 -19.89 2.86 10.01
N MET A 165 -19.78 2.35 11.25
CA MET A 165 -19.21 1.06 11.57
C MET A 165 -20.17 -0.12 11.29
N ARG A 166 -21.49 0.04 11.46
CA ARG A 166 -22.51 -0.98 11.09
C ARG A 166 -22.58 -1.15 9.57
N LEU A 167 -22.68 -0.02 8.87
CA LEU A 167 -22.71 0.04 7.42
C LEU A 167 -21.49 -0.59 6.77
N ARG A 168 -20.32 -0.43 7.39
CA ARG A 168 -19.08 -1.05 6.93
C ARG A 168 -19.04 -2.54 7.19
N ALA A 169 -19.53 -3.02 8.34
CA ALA A 169 -19.61 -4.44 8.64
C ALA A 169 -20.56 -5.17 7.69
N GLU A 170 -21.68 -4.53 7.35
CA GLU A 170 -22.68 -5.01 6.39
C GLU A 170 -22.19 -4.95 4.94
N ALA A 171 -21.44 -3.91 4.54
CA ALA A 171 -20.96 -3.75 3.15
C ALA A 171 -19.66 -4.51 2.82
N VAL A 172 -18.82 -4.83 3.81
CA VAL A 172 -17.42 -5.25 3.56
C VAL A 172 -17.07 -6.69 3.96
N GLY A 173 -17.80 -7.41 4.83
CA GLY A 173 -17.35 -8.81 5.03
C GLY A 173 -18.00 -9.79 5.99
N ASP A 174 -18.83 -9.42 6.96
CA ASP A 174 -19.23 -10.41 7.99
C ASP A 174 -20.70 -10.87 7.93
N LEU A 175 -21.57 -10.17 7.19
CA LEU A 175 -23.02 -10.41 7.20
C LEU A 175 -23.62 -10.80 5.85
N PHE A 176 -22.83 -10.85 4.77
CA PHE A 176 -23.32 -11.19 3.45
C PHE A 176 -22.95 -12.61 3.04
N GLU A 177 -23.96 -13.42 2.75
CA GLU A 177 -23.83 -14.71 2.07
C GLU A 177 -23.44 -14.49 0.61
N GLY A 178 -22.16 -14.24 0.35
CA GLY A 178 -21.67 -14.07 -1.01
C GLY A 178 -20.19 -13.69 -1.10
N LYS A 179 -19.50 -14.20 -2.12
CA LYS A 179 -18.11 -13.86 -2.47
C LYS A 179 -18.02 -12.45 -3.09
N ILE A 180 -18.48 -11.43 -2.36
CA ILE A 180 -18.63 -10.05 -2.87
C ILE A 180 -17.26 -9.33 -3.01
N TRP A 181 -16.23 -9.81 -2.31
CA TRP A 181 -14.89 -9.22 -2.37
C TRP A 181 -14.22 -9.30 -3.75
N TRP A 182 -14.65 -10.22 -4.64
CA TRP A 182 -14.08 -10.35 -5.99
C TRP A 182 -14.38 -9.15 -6.88
N TYR A 183 -15.54 -8.49 -6.69
CA TYR A 183 -15.91 -7.31 -7.47
C TYR A 183 -14.91 -6.17 -7.28
N ARG A 184 -14.31 -6.07 -6.08
CA ARG A 184 -13.32 -5.04 -5.76
C ARG A 184 -12.09 -5.11 -6.64
N TYR A 185 -11.67 -6.30 -7.09
CA TYR A 185 -10.55 -6.40 -8.02
C TYR A 185 -10.83 -5.68 -9.34
N PHE A 186 -12.08 -5.69 -9.79
CA PHE A 186 -12.48 -5.05 -11.04
C PHE A 186 -12.78 -3.57 -10.85
N TYR A 187 -13.69 -3.21 -9.93
CA TYR A 187 -14.10 -1.81 -9.81
C TYR A 187 -13.08 -0.91 -9.12
N LEU A 188 -12.08 -1.44 -8.39
CA LEU A 188 -11.06 -0.63 -7.72
C LEU A 188 -9.71 -0.71 -8.45
N ASN A 189 -9.15 -1.91 -8.63
CA ASN A 189 -7.77 -2.04 -9.10
C ASN A 189 -7.59 -1.69 -10.58
N ILE A 190 -8.50 -2.13 -11.45
CA ILE A 190 -8.42 -1.85 -12.88
C ILE A 190 -8.46 -0.33 -13.14
N PRO A 191 -9.43 0.44 -12.62
CA PRO A 191 -9.46 1.88 -12.81
C PRO A 191 -8.25 2.60 -12.26
N ILE A 192 -7.71 2.19 -11.10
CA ILE A 192 -6.50 2.81 -10.55
C ILE A 192 -5.33 2.60 -11.51
N PHE A 193 -5.12 1.37 -12.00
CA PHE A 193 -4.09 1.10 -13.00
C PHE A 193 -4.30 1.92 -14.29
N LEU A 194 -5.51 1.91 -14.86
CA LEU A 194 -5.83 2.66 -16.07
C LEU A 194 -5.68 4.17 -15.87
N SER A 195 -6.02 4.69 -14.69
CA SER A 195 -5.83 6.10 -14.36
C SER A 195 -4.37 6.50 -14.41
N PHE A 196 -3.46 5.68 -13.86
CA PHE A 196 -2.03 5.96 -13.93
C PHE A 196 -1.52 5.96 -15.37
N VAL A 197 -1.92 4.96 -16.17
CA VAL A 197 -1.55 4.89 -17.60
C VAL A 197 -2.04 6.12 -18.36
N ILE A 198 -3.33 6.48 -18.24
CA ILE A 198 -3.93 7.60 -18.97
C ILE A 198 -3.40 8.96 -18.51
N ILE A 199 -3.07 9.12 -17.23
CA ILE A 199 -2.48 10.36 -16.74
C ILE A 199 -1.10 10.56 -17.35
N ILE A 200 -0.24 9.52 -17.35
CA ILE A 200 1.10 9.57 -17.96
C ILE A 200 0.97 9.85 -19.46
N GLU A 201 0.06 9.16 -20.15
CA GLU A 201 -0.18 9.34 -21.58
C GLU A 201 -0.69 10.75 -21.89
N GLY A 202 -1.59 11.30 -21.07
CA GLY A 202 -2.16 12.63 -21.24
C GLY A 202 -1.19 13.79 -20.96
N PHE A 203 -0.01 13.53 -20.40
CA PHE A 203 1.08 14.51 -20.34
C PHE A 203 1.89 14.57 -21.63
N GLN A 204 1.92 13.47 -22.39
CA GLN A 204 2.63 13.39 -23.67
C GLN A 204 1.73 13.78 -24.84
N ASN A 205 0.46 13.40 -24.77
CA ASN A 205 -0.53 13.58 -25.82
C ASN A 205 -1.64 14.56 -25.40
N LYS A 206 -1.90 15.58 -26.24
CA LYS A 206 -2.87 16.65 -25.94
C LYS A 206 -4.29 16.42 -26.45
N SER A 207 -4.61 15.21 -26.93
CA SER A 207 -5.94 14.94 -27.52
C SER A 207 -7.08 15.22 -26.55
N TYR A 208 -8.20 15.74 -27.07
CA TYR A 208 -9.38 16.04 -26.26
C TYR A 208 -9.95 14.77 -25.61
N LEU A 209 -9.99 13.65 -26.34
CA LEU A 209 -10.44 12.36 -25.82
C LEU A 209 -9.62 11.89 -24.61
N LEU A 210 -8.29 11.99 -24.66
CA LEU A 210 -7.43 11.62 -23.52
C LEU A 210 -7.63 12.58 -22.34
N ARG A 211 -7.84 13.88 -22.59
CA ARG A 211 -8.15 14.85 -21.52
C ARG A 211 -9.47 14.51 -20.81
N LEU A 212 -10.52 14.19 -21.58
CA LEU A 212 -11.82 13.79 -21.05
C LEU A 212 -11.71 12.46 -20.28
N LEU A 213 -11.09 11.44 -20.87
CA LEU A 213 -10.92 10.13 -20.25
C LEU A 213 -10.11 10.22 -18.94
N ARG A 214 -9.05 11.03 -18.93
CA ARG A 214 -8.27 11.32 -17.73
C ARG A 214 -9.13 11.93 -16.63
N PHE A 215 -9.94 12.93 -16.97
CA PHE A 215 -10.84 13.57 -16.00
C PHE A 215 -11.85 12.58 -15.42
N LEU A 216 -12.50 11.77 -16.27
CA LEU A 216 -13.48 10.77 -15.85
C LEU A 216 -12.86 9.68 -14.96
N LEU A 217 -11.69 9.16 -15.33
CA LEU A 217 -10.97 8.15 -14.53
C LEU A 217 -10.55 8.69 -13.16
N ILE A 218 -10.06 9.94 -13.12
CA ILE A 218 -9.71 10.58 -11.84
C ILE A 218 -10.96 10.72 -10.98
N LEU A 219 -12.05 11.28 -11.51
CA LEU A 219 -13.30 11.47 -10.77
C LEU A 219 -13.84 10.14 -10.23
N TYR A 220 -13.82 9.10 -11.05
CA TYR A 220 -14.22 7.75 -10.66
C TYR A 220 -13.33 7.16 -9.56
N CYS A 221 -12.01 7.28 -9.68
CA CYS A 221 -11.08 6.82 -8.63
C CYS A 221 -11.26 7.59 -7.33
N PHE A 222 -11.48 8.91 -7.37
CA PHE A 222 -11.81 9.70 -6.18
C PHE A 222 -13.07 9.18 -5.51
N PHE A 223 -14.13 8.97 -6.29
CA PHE A 223 -15.41 8.47 -5.78
C PHE A 223 -15.26 7.12 -5.08
N ILE A 224 -14.65 6.12 -5.73
CA ILE A 224 -14.51 4.79 -5.13
C ILE A 224 -13.59 4.79 -3.90
N ASN A 225 -12.51 5.58 -3.92
CA ASN A 225 -11.62 5.65 -2.76
C ASN A 225 -12.27 6.32 -1.54
N ILE A 226 -13.38 7.05 -1.72
CA ILE A 226 -14.20 7.64 -0.64
C ILE A 226 -15.41 6.75 -0.33
N PHE A 227 -15.87 5.93 -1.30
CA PHE A 227 -17.10 5.12 -1.24
C PHE A 227 -17.25 4.29 0.05
N ASP A 228 -16.19 3.61 0.47
CA ASP A 228 -16.22 2.76 1.67
C ASP A 228 -16.13 3.57 2.99
N VAL A 229 -16.19 4.91 2.94
CA VAL A 229 -15.89 5.84 4.06
C VAL A 229 -14.46 5.62 4.62
N GLN A 230 -13.65 4.83 3.92
CA GLN A 230 -12.27 4.54 4.26
C GLN A 230 -11.40 5.72 3.80
N LYS A 231 -10.77 6.40 4.76
CA LYS A 231 -10.08 7.67 4.53
C LYS A 231 -8.68 7.52 3.89
N ALA A 232 -8.03 6.38 4.14
CA ALA A 232 -6.63 6.15 3.72
C ALA A 232 -6.42 5.91 2.20
N PRO A 233 -7.30 5.18 1.48
CA PRO A 233 -7.11 4.90 0.05
C PRO A 233 -7.00 6.15 -0.83
N LEU A 234 -7.79 7.20 -0.54
CA LEU A 234 -7.74 8.46 -1.29
C LEU A 234 -6.39 9.17 -1.17
N LEU A 235 -5.86 9.27 0.05
CA LEU A 235 -4.57 9.91 0.30
C LEU A 235 -3.43 9.19 -0.42
N PHE A 236 -3.50 7.86 -0.43
CA PHE A 236 -2.56 7.07 -1.19
C PHE A 236 -2.69 7.37 -2.69
N TYR A 237 -3.90 7.35 -3.24
CA TYR A 237 -4.09 7.69 -4.65
C TYR A 237 -3.53 9.08 -5.01
N LEU A 238 -3.82 10.11 -4.20
CA LEU A 238 -3.26 11.46 -4.35
C LEU A 238 -1.73 11.48 -4.31
N PHE A 239 -1.12 10.75 -3.36
CA PHE A 239 0.33 10.63 -3.27
C PHE A 239 0.93 10.03 -4.54
N PHE A 240 0.31 9.00 -5.12
CA PHE A 240 0.79 8.40 -6.36
C PHE A 240 0.58 9.29 -7.59
N LEU A 241 -0.48 10.11 -7.63
CA LEU A 241 -0.61 11.17 -8.64
C LEU A 241 0.52 12.19 -8.56
N PHE A 242 0.92 12.57 -7.34
CA PHE A 242 2.09 13.43 -7.14
C PHE A 242 3.39 12.76 -7.61
N LEU A 243 3.57 11.46 -7.32
CA LEU A 243 4.73 10.71 -7.81
C LEU A 243 4.78 10.67 -9.34
N ILE A 244 3.65 10.46 -10.01
CA ILE A 244 3.57 10.51 -11.48
C ILE A 244 4.04 11.87 -12.01
N TYR A 245 3.53 12.96 -11.43
CA TYR A 245 3.91 14.32 -11.83
C TYR A 245 5.43 14.54 -11.68
N HIS A 246 6.01 14.09 -10.57
CA HIS A 246 7.45 14.21 -10.33
C HIS A 246 8.28 13.37 -11.32
N TYR A 247 7.83 12.13 -11.57
CA TYR A 247 8.49 11.19 -12.48
C TYR A 247 8.56 11.73 -13.91
N ILE A 248 7.53 12.45 -14.36
CA ILE A 248 7.46 13.04 -15.71
C ILE A 248 8.23 14.35 -15.81
N HIS A 249 7.96 15.30 -14.91
CA HIS A 249 8.41 16.69 -15.12
C HIS A 249 9.80 16.99 -14.56
N LYS A 250 10.19 16.38 -13.44
CA LYS A 250 11.41 16.83 -12.78
C LYS A 250 12.64 16.10 -13.27
N LYS A 251 12.53 14.88 -13.84
CA LYS A 251 13.66 13.99 -14.27
C LYS A 251 14.85 13.92 -13.29
N ASN A 252 14.66 14.47 -12.09
CA ASN A 252 15.67 14.79 -11.11
C ASN A 252 15.47 13.81 -10.00
N VAL A 253 16.58 13.22 -9.57
CA VAL A 253 16.60 12.17 -8.56
C VAL A 253 16.18 12.70 -7.18
N LYS A 254 16.16 14.03 -6.97
CA LYS A 254 15.89 14.65 -5.67
C LYS A 254 14.46 15.19 -5.60
N ILE A 255 13.63 14.54 -4.80
CA ILE A 255 12.32 15.07 -4.41
C ILE A 255 12.56 16.26 -3.48
N ASN A 256 11.94 17.41 -3.79
CA ASN A 256 12.03 18.58 -2.91
C ASN A 256 11.24 18.28 -1.61
N PHE A 257 11.91 18.35 -0.47
CA PHE A 257 11.31 18.16 0.85
C PHE A 257 10.11 19.10 1.10
N LYS A 258 10.15 20.33 0.57
CA LYS A 258 9.03 21.29 0.65
C LYS A 258 7.75 20.73 0.04
N ASN A 259 7.86 20.01 -1.08
CA ASN A 259 6.70 19.41 -1.73
C ASN A 259 6.13 18.29 -0.87
N ILE A 260 6.98 17.40 -0.35
CA ILE A 260 6.56 16.31 0.55
C ILE A 260 5.81 16.90 1.75
N LEU A 261 6.39 17.91 2.40
CA LEU A 261 5.77 18.57 3.56
C LEU A 261 4.40 19.16 3.24
N MET A 262 4.26 19.85 2.10
CA MET A 262 2.99 20.41 1.64
C MET A 262 1.91 19.31 1.46
N TYR A 263 2.27 18.18 0.86
CA TYR A 263 1.33 17.05 0.69
C TYR A 263 1.00 16.38 2.02
N THR A 264 1.95 16.26 2.94
CA THR A 264 1.69 15.75 4.29
C THR A 264 0.69 16.65 5.01
N ILE A 265 0.84 17.98 4.92
CA ILE A 265 -0.11 18.94 5.51
C ILE A 265 -1.49 18.82 4.85
N MET A 266 -1.57 18.74 3.52
CA MET A 266 -2.85 18.52 2.82
C MET A 266 -3.51 17.20 3.24
N ALA A 267 -2.73 16.13 3.37
CA ALA A 267 -3.23 14.82 3.78
C ALA A 267 -3.77 14.84 5.22
N LEU A 268 -3.04 15.45 6.15
CA LEU A 268 -3.48 15.62 7.53
C LEU A 268 -4.73 16.50 7.61
N SER A 269 -4.77 17.62 6.88
CA SER A 269 -5.95 18.48 6.80
C SER A 269 -7.17 17.71 6.31
N LEU A 270 -7.04 16.97 5.20
CA LEU A 270 -8.14 16.16 4.66
C LEU A 270 -8.58 15.05 5.64
N LEU A 271 -7.64 14.39 6.32
CA LEU A 271 -7.97 13.42 7.38
C LEU A 271 -8.79 14.07 8.49
N THR A 272 -8.29 15.18 9.06
CA THR A 272 -8.97 15.89 10.15
C THR A 272 -10.37 16.32 9.75
N THR A 273 -10.54 16.89 8.54
CA THR A 273 -11.86 17.22 7.98
C THR A 273 -12.77 15.98 7.93
N MET A 274 -12.28 14.85 7.43
CA MET A 274 -13.06 13.61 7.40
C MET A 274 -13.37 13.06 8.81
N TYR A 275 -12.57 13.34 9.85
CA TYR A 275 -12.88 12.97 11.24
C TYR A 275 -13.99 13.84 11.83
N ILE A 276 -13.96 15.13 11.58
CA ILE A 276 -14.99 16.06 12.04
C ILE A 276 -16.32 15.73 11.37
N TYR A 277 -16.36 15.67 10.04
CA TYR A 277 -17.62 15.53 9.31
C TYR A 277 -18.18 14.10 9.29
N PHE A 278 -17.34 13.05 9.21
CA PHE A 278 -17.87 11.67 9.14
C PHE A 278 -17.98 10.97 10.49
N MET A 279 -17.31 11.46 11.54
CA MET A 279 -17.33 10.82 12.86
C MET A 279 -17.85 11.74 13.97
N GLY A 280 -18.22 12.99 13.66
CA GLY A 280 -18.75 13.94 14.64
C GLY A 280 -17.76 14.22 15.77
N ARG A 281 -16.45 14.16 15.49
CA ARG A 281 -15.39 14.36 16.49
C ARG A 281 -15.02 15.83 16.60
N ASP A 282 -14.74 16.26 17.83
CA ASP A 282 -14.14 17.57 18.08
C ASP A 282 -12.75 17.67 17.45
N PHE A 283 -12.34 18.90 17.08
CA PHE A 283 -11.09 19.16 16.38
C PHE A 283 -9.84 18.63 17.11
N SER A 284 -9.74 18.84 18.42
CA SER A 284 -8.61 18.40 19.24
C SER A 284 -8.49 16.87 19.27
N ILE A 285 -9.62 16.18 19.47
CA ILE A 285 -9.70 14.71 19.48
C ILE A 285 -9.39 14.16 18.09
N ALA A 286 -9.90 14.79 17.03
CA ALA A 286 -9.64 14.40 15.65
C ALA A 286 -8.14 14.45 15.30
N ILE A 287 -7.41 15.44 15.81
CA ILE A 287 -5.95 15.53 15.62
C ILE A 287 -5.23 14.38 16.33
N VAL A 288 -5.57 14.09 17.59
CA VAL A 288 -4.95 13.00 18.37
C VAL A 288 -5.26 11.64 17.74
N GLU A 289 -6.51 11.37 17.39
CA GLU A 289 -6.92 10.14 16.70
C GLU A 289 -6.25 10.01 15.32
N GLY A 290 -6.10 11.13 14.61
CA GLY A 290 -5.39 11.19 13.32
C GLY A 290 -3.90 10.89 13.45
N PHE A 291 -3.22 11.47 14.45
CA PHE A 291 -1.82 11.21 14.77
C PHE A 291 -1.61 9.73 15.09
N HIS A 292 -2.39 9.19 16.02
CA HIS A 292 -2.41 7.77 16.35
C HIS A 292 -2.62 6.92 15.09
N ARG A 293 -3.60 7.25 14.24
CA ARG A 293 -3.91 6.46 13.03
C ARG A 293 -2.75 6.42 12.03
N VAL A 294 -2.00 7.50 11.89
CA VAL A 294 -0.86 7.60 10.96
C VAL A 294 0.36 6.87 11.51
N PHE A 295 0.68 7.00 12.79
CA PHE A 295 1.97 6.53 13.30
C PHE A 295 1.88 5.20 14.04
N THR A 296 0.90 4.98 14.91
CA THR A 296 0.89 3.84 15.86
C THR A 296 -0.24 2.85 15.57
N GLY A 297 -1.30 3.27 14.88
CA GLY A 297 -2.49 2.48 14.62
C GLY A 297 -2.23 1.19 13.82
N GLN A 298 -1.14 1.14 13.06
CA GLN A 298 -0.71 -0.04 12.28
C GLN A 298 0.11 -1.03 13.12
N LEU A 299 0.66 -0.59 14.24
CA LEU A 299 1.49 -1.40 15.14
C LEU A 299 0.68 -2.15 16.18
N GLN A 300 -0.58 -1.79 16.36
CA GLN A 300 -1.47 -2.45 17.31
C GLN A 300 -1.52 -3.97 17.08
N GLY A 301 -1.71 -4.38 15.83
CA GLY A 301 -1.71 -5.79 15.45
C GLY A 301 -0.38 -6.47 15.75
N LEU A 302 0.75 -5.81 15.46
CA LEU A 302 2.08 -6.37 15.72
C LEU A 302 2.36 -6.52 17.22
N TYR A 303 1.98 -5.54 18.03
CA TYR A 303 2.10 -5.59 19.48
C TYR A 303 1.33 -6.79 20.04
N GLY A 304 0.05 -6.94 19.66
CA GLY A 304 -0.78 -8.07 20.09
C GLY A 304 -0.24 -9.42 19.59
N ILE A 305 0.35 -9.46 18.40
CA ILE A 305 0.97 -10.68 17.86
C ILE A 305 2.17 -11.09 18.70
N ILE A 306 3.10 -10.17 18.99
CA ILE A 306 4.30 -10.46 19.78
C ILE A 306 3.88 -10.97 21.16
N GLU A 307 2.92 -10.29 21.81
CA GLU A 307 2.46 -10.66 23.15
C GLU A 307 1.81 -12.05 23.18
N ASN A 308 0.94 -12.38 22.21
CA ASN A 308 0.18 -13.63 22.24
C ASN A 308 0.91 -14.85 21.65
N PHE A 309 1.77 -14.65 20.63
CA PHE A 309 2.31 -15.76 19.83
C PHE A 309 3.78 -16.08 20.10
N THR A 310 4.44 -15.42 21.06
CA THR A 310 5.85 -15.70 21.40
C THR A 310 6.11 -17.19 21.71
N ASN A 311 5.18 -17.88 22.35
CA ASN A 311 5.31 -19.30 22.73
C ASN A 311 4.24 -20.21 22.10
N ARG A 312 3.48 -19.73 21.11
CA ARG A 312 2.30 -20.44 20.58
C ARG A 312 2.18 -20.31 19.06
N PRO A 313 3.15 -20.81 18.26
CA PRO A 313 3.10 -20.65 16.82
C PRO A 313 1.83 -21.25 16.18
N LEU A 314 1.33 -20.59 15.14
CA LEU A 314 0.14 -21.00 14.38
C LEU A 314 0.43 -22.03 13.27
N TYR A 315 1.70 -22.34 13.00
CA TYR A 315 2.13 -23.37 12.03
C TYR A 315 1.51 -23.25 10.63
N GLY A 316 1.30 -22.02 10.16
CA GLY A 316 0.79 -21.75 8.81
C GLY A 316 -0.72 -21.64 8.70
N ARG A 317 -1.49 -21.73 9.80
CA ARG A 317 -2.97 -21.67 9.76
C ARG A 317 -3.55 -20.34 9.27
N THR A 318 -2.75 -19.31 9.07
CA THR A 318 -3.20 -18.03 8.50
C THR A 318 -3.05 -17.95 6.97
N LEU A 319 -2.46 -18.98 6.35
CA LEU A 319 -2.28 -19.06 4.90
C LEU A 319 -3.62 -19.05 4.15
N PRO A 320 -3.63 -18.71 2.84
CA PRO A 320 -4.84 -18.71 2.04
C PRO A 320 -5.65 -20.02 2.17
N PRO A 321 -6.99 -19.96 2.31
CA PRO A 321 -7.83 -21.14 2.56
C PRO A 321 -7.66 -22.28 1.53
N PHE A 322 -7.35 -21.94 0.28
CA PHE A 322 -7.11 -22.95 -0.76
C PHE A 322 -5.86 -23.81 -0.48
N LEU A 323 -4.81 -23.24 0.12
CA LEU A 323 -3.62 -23.98 0.54
C LEU A 323 -3.93 -24.82 1.78
N LEU A 324 -4.64 -24.25 2.75
CA LEU A 324 -4.99 -24.95 3.99
C LEU A 324 -5.85 -26.19 3.75
N LYS A 325 -6.75 -26.13 2.75
CA LYS A 325 -7.56 -27.28 2.34
C LYS A 325 -6.70 -28.46 1.87
N VAL A 326 -5.56 -28.21 1.23
CA VAL A 326 -4.61 -29.27 0.81
C VAL A 326 -3.97 -29.94 2.03
N PHE A 327 -3.73 -29.18 3.10
CA PHE A 327 -3.12 -29.67 4.33
C PHE A 327 -4.14 -30.14 5.39
N GLY A 328 -5.45 -30.07 5.12
CA GLY A 328 -6.49 -30.43 6.09
C GLY A 328 -6.52 -29.51 7.32
N LEU A 329 -6.13 -28.25 7.19
CA LEU A 329 -6.06 -27.28 8.29
C LEU A 329 -7.20 -26.26 8.22
N ASP A 330 -7.69 -25.84 9.38
CA ASP A 330 -8.67 -24.74 9.47
C ASP A 330 -8.00 -23.37 9.45
N PHE A 331 -8.62 -22.45 8.72
CA PHE A 331 -8.18 -21.06 8.60
C PHE A 331 -8.31 -20.31 9.92
N TYR A 332 -7.21 -19.68 10.34
CA TYR A 332 -7.13 -18.81 11.51
C TYR A 332 -7.09 -17.34 11.07
N ASN A 333 -8.15 -16.59 11.38
CA ASN A 333 -8.25 -15.18 11.01
C ASN A 333 -7.48 -14.28 12.01
N LEU A 334 -6.17 -14.20 11.81
CA LEU A 334 -5.26 -13.45 12.69
C LEU A 334 -5.69 -12.00 12.93
N ASP A 335 -6.11 -11.27 11.90
CA ASP A 335 -6.45 -9.85 12.03
C ASP A 335 -7.69 -9.62 12.91
N LYS A 336 -8.66 -10.55 12.87
CA LYS A 336 -9.88 -10.51 13.69
C LYS A 336 -9.57 -10.85 15.14
N GLU A 337 -8.74 -11.87 15.36
CA GLU A 337 -8.28 -12.30 16.68
C GLU A 337 -7.45 -11.22 17.37
N MET A 338 -6.55 -10.56 16.65
CA MET A 338 -5.80 -9.42 17.20
C MET A 338 -6.71 -8.24 17.49
N LYS A 339 -7.72 -7.99 16.64
CA LYS A 339 -8.70 -6.96 16.96
C LYS A 339 -9.48 -7.31 18.23
N LEU A 340 -9.97 -8.54 18.38
CA LEU A 340 -10.63 -9.02 19.60
C LEU A 340 -9.75 -8.84 20.83
N TYR A 341 -8.48 -9.20 20.73
CA TYR A 341 -7.51 -9.04 21.80
C TYR A 341 -7.38 -7.59 22.27
N ILE A 342 -7.24 -6.64 21.34
CA ILE A 342 -7.14 -5.21 21.63
C ILE A 342 -8.50 -4.63 22.09
N HIS A 343 -9.58 -5.11 21.50
CA HIS A 343 -10.94 -4.57 21.71
C HIS A 343 -11.48 -4.85 23.12
N LYS A 344 -10.98 -5.90 23.79
CA LYS A 344 -11.24 -6.17 25.21
C LYS A 344 -10.94 -4.96 26.11
N TYR A 345 -10.00 -4.10 25.71
CA TYR A 345 -9.62 -2.91 26.47
C TYR A 345 -10.48 -1.66 26.15
N ILE A 346 -11.24 -1.66 25.05
CA ILE A 346 -11.99 -0.48 24.59
C ILE A 346 -13.48 -0.59 24.92
N ASN A 347 -14.14 -1.67 24.48
CA ASN A 347 -15.57 -1.84 24.67
C ASN A 347 -15.99 -3.32 24.53
N PRO A 348 -15.93 -4.11 25.62
CA PRO A 348 -16.19 -5.56 25.57
C PRO A 348 -17.60 -5.94 25.10
N ASN A 349 -18.56 -5.01 25.08
CA ASN A 349 -19.96 -5.29 24.77
C ASN A 349 -20.39 -4.94 23.34
N SER A 350 -19.50 -4.37 22.50
CA SER A 350 -19.89 -4.04 21.12
C SER A 350 -19.78 -5.26 20.20
N SER A 351 -20.87 -5.61 19.52
CA SER A 351 -20.95 -6.75 18.60
C SER A 351 -20.21 -6.57 17.27
N ILE A 352 -19.65 -5.39 16.99
CA ILE A 352 -18.99 -5.07 15.71
C ILE A 352 -17.50 -4.97 15.93
N ILE A 353 -16.77 -5.97 15.44
CA ILE A 353 -15.32 -6.08 15.60
C ILE A 353 -14.68 -5.81 14.25
N GLY A 354 -13.79 -4.81 14.19
CA GLY A 354 -13.00 -4.52 12.98
C GLY A 354 -11.87 -5.53 12.74
N LEU A 355 -10.90 -5.15 11.89
CA LEU A 355 -9.67 -5.90 11.69
C LEU A 355 -8.47 -5.06 12.17
N ALA A 356 -7.44 -5.74 12.70
CA ALA A 356 -6.18 -5.12 13.12
C ALA A 356 -4.99 -5.71 12.31
N PRO A 357 -4.95 -5.49 10.98
CA PRO A 357 -3.81 -5.92 10.18
C PRO A 357 -2.55 -5.14 10.56
N THR A 358 -1.39 -5.75 10.29
CA THR A 358 -0.08 -5.15 10.55
C THR A 358 0.92 -5.59 9.49
N VAL A 359 2.16 -5.11 9.59
CA VAL A 359 3.27 -5.44 8.69
C VAL A 359 3.43 -6.94 8.45
N TYR A 360 3.69 -7.32 7.20
CA TYR A 360 3.66 -8.69 6.72
C TYR A 360 4.45 -9.70 7.57
N PHE A 361 5.62 -9.32 8.10
CA PHE A 361 6.46 -10.22 8.90
C PHE A 361 5.82 -10.57 10.24
N GLY A 362 4.86 -9.77 10.73
CA GLY A 362 4.08 -10.10 11.94
C GLY A 362 3.27 -11.38 11.77
N GLU A 363 2.67 -11.60 10.59
CA GLU A 363 2.00 -12.86 10.29
C GLU A 363 3.01 -14.02 10.25
N VAL A 364 4.18 -13.82 9.65
CA VAL A 364 5.24 -14.84 9.61
C VAL A 364 5.72 -15.18 11.02
N TYR A 365 5.90 -14.19 11.88
CA TYR A 365 6.24 -14.38 13.29
C TYR A 365 5.18 -15.22 14.01
N ALA A 366 3.90 -14.90 13.84
CA ALA A 366 2.80 -15.63 14.48
C ALA A 366 2.75 -17.11 14.05
N ASN A 367 3.12 -17.42 12.81
CA ASN A 367 3.08 -18.79 12.30
C ASN A 367 4.33 -19.60 12.60
N PHE A 368 5.50 -19.00 12.46
CA PHE A 368 6.78 -19.72 12.35
C PHE A 368 7.88 -19.16 13.26
N GLY A 369 7.57 -18.16 14.09
CA GLY A 369 8.49 -17.58 15.07
C GLY A 369 9.58 -16.67 14.49
N LEU A 370 10.59 -16.40 15.31
CA LEU A 370 11.63 -15.39 15.04
C LEU A 370 12.51 -15.70 13.82
N ILE A 371 12.90 -16.96 13.62
CA ILE A 371 13.82 -17.34 12.53
C ILE A 371 13.17 -17.07 11.17
N ALA A 372 11.94 -17.54 10.98
CA ALA A 372 11.18 -17.31 9.77
C ALA A 372 10.84 -15.82 9.58
N CYS A 373 10.60 -15.10 10.69
CA CYS A 373 10.42 -13.66 10.67
C CYS A 373 11.63 -12.96 10.03
N PHE A 374 12.87 -13.23 10.47
CA PHE A 374 14.08 -12.67 9.85
C PHE A 374 14.26 -13.08 8.39
N LEU A 375 13.97 -14.34 8.06
CA LEU A 375 14.02 -14.78 6.67
C LEU A 375 13.05 -13.97 5.79
N SER A 376 11.83 -13.72 6.27
CA SER A 376 10.84 -12.91 5.55
C SER A 376 11.27 -11.46 5.39
N MET A 377 11.91 -10.88 6.43
CA MET A 377 12.51 -9.53 6.40
C MET A 377 13.58 -9.37 5.31
N PHE A 378 14.20 -10.47 4.90
CA PHE A 378 15.13 -10.50 3.78
C PHE A 378 14.41 -10.77 2.44
N LEU A 379 13.61 -11.83 2.38
CA LEU A 379 13.03 -12.33 1.13
C LEU A 379 12.10 -11.33 0.45
N ILE A 380 11.25 -10.63 1.21
CA ILE A 380 10.27 -9.72 0.61
C ILE A 380 10.96 -8.48 0.01
N PRO A 381 11.82 -7.75 0.74
CA PRO A 381 12.71 -6.75 0.15
C PRO A 381 13.49 -7.21 -1.08
N PHE A 382 14.02 -8.44 -1.06
CA PHE A 382 14.74 -9.01 -2.19
C PHE A 382 13.85 -9.12 -3.43
N ILE A 383 12.62 -9.64 -3.26
CA ILE A 383 11.64 -9.77 -4.35
C ILE A 383 11.25 -8.39 -4.89
N LEU A 384 10.90 -7.45 -4.01
CA LEU A 384 10.50 -6.10 -4.42
C LEU A 384 11.62 -5.39 -5.19
N ARG A 385 12.87 -5.51 -4.73
CA ARG A 385 14.01 -4.95 -5.43
C ARG A 385 14.29 -5.67 -6.76
N SER A 386 14.11 -6.99 -6.80
CA SER A 386 14.27 -7.76 -8.05
C SER A 386 13.26 -7.31 -9.11
N ILE A 387 12.02 -7.00 -8.72
CA ILE A 387 11.03 -6.41 -9.64
C ILE A 387 11.52 -5.06 -10.16
N ASP A 388 12.04 -4.17 -9.31
CA ASP A 388 12.66 -2.91 -9.77
C ASP A 388 13.77 -3.15 -10.80
N CYS A 389 14.67 -4.11 -10.53
CA CYS A 389 15.76 -4.47 -11.43
C CYS A 389 15.25 -4.93 -12.81
N LEU A 390 14.14 -5.69 -12.85
CA LEU A 390 13.49 -6.13 -14.10
C LEU A 390 12.94 -4.95 -14.90
N PHE A 391 12.25 -4.00 -14.26
CA PHE A 391 11.77 -2.77 -14.92
C PHE A 391 12.92 -1.91 -15.46
N ILE A 392 14.03 -1.83 -14.73
CA ILE A 392 15.19 -1.03 -15.13
C ILE A 392 15.90 -1.64 -16.35
N LYS A 393 16.04 -2.97 -16.40
CA LYS A 393 16.86 -3.63 -17.43
C LYS A 393 16.09 -4.17 -18.63
N ARG A 394 14.87 -4.67 -18.44
CA ARG A 394 14.19 -5.51 -19.44
C ARG A 394 12.93 -4.89 -20.02
N ILE A 395 12.34 -3.89 -19.36
CA ILE A 395 11.06 -3.33 -19.76
C ILE A 395 11.25 -1.95 -20.37
N ASP A 396 10.70 -1.74 -21.57
CA ASP A 396 10.72 -0.43 -22.20
C ASP A 396 9.88 0.58 -21.46
N LYS A 397 10.40 1.81 -21.41
CA LYS A 397 9.84 2.94 -20.69
C LYS A 397 8.68 3.55 -21.47
N SER A 398 7.58 2.82 -21.56
CA SER A 398 6.32 3.30 -22.15
C SER A 398 5.35 3.82 -21.08
N SER A 399 4.37 4.64 -21.46
CA SER A 399 3.31 5.07 -20.53
C SER A 399 2.58 3.90 -19.87
N LEU A 400 2.37 2.80 -20.61
CA LEU A 400 1.76 1.57 -20.09
C LEU A 400 2.66 0.87 -19.07
N SER A 401 3.95 0.69 -19.39
CA SER A 401 4.93 0.06 -18.50
C SER A 401 5.14 0.86 -17.21
N ILE A 402 5.18 2.18 -17.28
CA ILE A 402 5.33 3.03 -16.10
C ILE A 402 4.04 3.08 -15.30
N GLY A 403 2.87 3.07 -15.95
CA GLY A 403 1.58 2.91 -15.27
C GLY A 403 1.54 1.62 -14.46
N LEU A 404 2.04 0.50 -15.02
CA LEU A 404 2.18 -0.77 -14.31
C LEU A 404 3.17 -0.65 -13.15
N TYR A 405 4.33 -0.02 -13.38
CA TYR A 405 5.34 0.14 -12.36
C TYR A 405 4.82 0.93 -11.15
N ILE A 406 4.10 2.03 -11.39
CA ILE A 406 3.49 2.87 -10.36
C ILE A 406 2.33 2.16 -9.67
N TYR A 407 1.53 1.38 -10.41
CA TYR A 407 0.52 0.50 -9.80
C TYR A 407 1.16 -0.52 -8.85
N MET A 408 2.26 -1.16 -9.24
CA MET A 408 2.98 -2.12 -8.39
C MET A 408 3.53 -1.44 -7.12
N MET A 409 4.03 -0.20 -7.22
CA MET A 409 4.39 0.59 -6.03
C MET A 409 3.18 0.87 -5.13
N TRP A 410 2.05 1.27 -5.72
CA TRP A 410 0.80 1.53 -4.99
C TRP A 410 0.28 0.27 -4.30
N HIS A 411 0.44 -0.89 -4.93
CA HIS A 411 -0.05 -2.15 -4.43
C HIS A 411 0.85 -2.73 -3.34
N TYR A 412 2.15 -2.88 -3.59
CA TYR A 412 3.08 -3.52 -2.66
C TYR A 412 3.42 -2.69 -1.42
N LYS A 413 3.14 -1.38 -1.40
CA LYS A 413 3.21 -0.60 -0.14
C LYS A 413 2.33 -1.21 0.95
N ASN A 414 1.26 -1.91 0.58
CA ASN A 414 0.31 -2.50 1.53
C ASN A 414 0.91 -3.67 2.33
N LEU A 415 2.08 -4.21 1.94
CA LEU A 415 2.86 -5.14 2.77
C LEU A 415 3.29 -4.51 4.11
N VAL A 416 3.35 -3.17 4.19
CA VAL A 416 3.62 -2.44 5.45
C VAL A 416 2.38 -2.42 6.35
N LEU A 417 1.19 -2.44 5.76
CA LEU A 417 -0.10 -2.23 6.44
C LEU A 417 -0.95 -3.51 6.48
N GLY A 418 -0.37 -4.65 6.15
CA GLY A 418 -1.12 -5.88 5.89
C GLY A 418 -0.29 -7.14 5.88
N ARG A 419 -1.01 -8.25 5.92
CA ARG A 419 -0.52 -9.63 5.98
C ARG A 419 0.26 -10.05 4.73
N LEU A 420 1.12 -11.06 4.88
CA LEU A 420 1.86 -11.67 3.77
C LEU A 420 0.97 -12.57 2.91
N SER A 421 0.05 -13.32 3.52
CA SER A 421 -0.77 -14.35 2.86
C SER A 421 -1.48 -13.88 1.57
N PRO A 422 -2.11 -12.69 1.51
CA PRO A 422 -2.73 -12.19 0.29
C PRO A 422 -1.74 -11.93 -0.87
N PHE A 423 -0.45 -11.76 -0.58
CA PHE A 423 0.59 -11.49 -1.57
C PHE A 423 1.30 -12.75 -2.07
N ILE A 424 1.12 -13.90 -1.39
CA ILE A 424 1.62 -15.20 -1.88
C ILE A 424 0.91 -15.58 -3.18
N PHE A 425 -0.41 -15.36 -3.23
CA PHE A 425 -1.21 -15.51 -4.44
C PHE A 425 -2.03 -14.25 -4.70
N ASP A 426 -1.36 -13.29 -5.33
CA ASP A 426 -1.89 -11.94 -5.49
C ASP A 426 -2.79 -11.81 -6.72
N ILE A 427 -4.07 -12.09 -6.53
CA ILE A 427 -5.10 -12.01 -7.59
C ILE A 427 -5.14 -10.61 -8.22
N SER A 428 -4.87 -9.56 -7.43
CA SER A 428 -4.89 -8.18 -7.93
C SER A 428 -3.78 -7.98 -8.96
N VAL A 429 -2.55 -8.39 -8.62
CA VAL A 429 -1.39 -8.28 -9.51
C VAL A 429 -1.56 -9.17 -10.73
N VAL A 430 -2.04 -10.41 -10.57
CA VAL A 430 -2.30 -11.32 -11.69
C VAL A 430 -3.31 -10.71 -12.68
N LEU A 431 -4.41 -10.14 -12.18
CA LEU A 431 -5.42 -9.48 -13.01
C LEU A 431 -4.85 -8.27 -13.75
N ILE A 432 -4.07 -7.42 -13.08
CA ILE A 432 -3.48 -6.24 -13.72
C ILE A 432 -2.40 -6.62 -14.73
N LEU A 433 -1.59 -7.64 -14.45
CA LEU A 433 -0.63 -8.19 -15.42
C LEU A 433 -1.36 -8.74 -16.66
N PHE A 434 -2.47 -9.47 -16.46
CA PHE A 434 -3.30 -9.96 -17.56
C PHE A 434 -3.81 -8.82 -18.45
N ILE A 435 -4.36 -7.75 -17.85
CA ILE A 435 -4.82 -6.56 -18.60
C ILE A 435 -3.66 -5.87 -19.31
N TYR A 436 -2.52 -5.72 -18.63
CA TYR A 436 -1.30 -5.16 -19.22
C TYR A 436 -0.87 -5.92 -20.47
N PHE A 437 -0.83 -7.26 -20.42
CA PHE A 437 -0.48 -8.10 -21.56
C PHE A 437 -1.52 -8.00 -22.69
N ILE A 438 -2.81 -7.96 -22.38
CA ILE A 438 -3.85 -7.72 -23.39
C ILE A 438 -3.62 -6.39 -24.11
N LEU A 439 -3.38 -5.30 -23.37
CA LEU A 439 -3.14 -3.99 -23.95
C LEU A 439 -1.88 -3.97 -24.82
N LEU A 440 -0.82 -4.66 -24.42
CA LEU A 440 0.38 -4.83 -25.23
C LEU A 440 0.11 -5.62 -26.52
N LEU A 441 -0.62 -6.73 -26.43
CA LEU A 441 -0.97 -7.56 -27.59
C LEU A 441 -1.80 -6.76 -28.60
N ILE A 442 -2.80 -6.01 -28.13
CA ILE A 442 -3.63 -5.16 -28.98
C ILE A 442 -2.79 -4.08 -29.67
N LYS A 443 -1.89 -3.41 -28.93
CA LYS A 443 -0.97 -2.42 -29.50
C LYS A 443 -0.12 -3.03 -30.62
N ASN A 444 0.49 -4.18 -30.37
CA ASN A 444 1.34 -4.85 -31.34
C ASN A 444 0.55 -5.28 -32.58
N PHE A 445 -0.66 -5.82 -32.39
CA PHE A 445 -1.55 -6.19 -33.49
C PHE A 445 -1.94 -4.99 -34.36
N ILE A 446 -2.31 -3.85 -33.76
CA ILE A 446 -2.62 -2.62 -34.49
C ILE A 446 -1.41 -2.12 -35.28
N ASN A 447 -0.21 -2.13 -34.68
CA ASN A 447 1.02 -1.72 -35.36
C ASN A 447 1.33 -2.62 -36.57
N LEU A 448 1.13 -3.94 -36.44
CA LEU A 448 1.29 -4.88 -37.56
C LEU A 448 0.31 -4.61 -38.70
N LEU A 449 -0.96 -4.31 -38.38
CA LEU A 449 -1.97 -3.97 -39.40
C LEU A 449 -1.63 -2.68 -40.16
N LYS A 450 -1.04 -1.70 -39.47
CA LYS A 450 -0.60 -0.45 -40.11
C LYS A 450 0.57 -0.69 -41.06
N HIS A 451 1.57 -1.45 -40.62
CA HIS A 451 2.73 -1.74 -41.46
C HIS A 451 2.36 -2.52 -42.74
N ARG A 452 1.31 -3.34 -42.70
CA ARG A 452 0.77 -4.02 -43.89
C ARG A 452 -0.02 -3.11 -44.84
N ARG A 453 -0.51 -1.96 -44.37
CA ARG A 453 -1.27 -0.99 -45.19
C ARG A 453 -0.38 0.05 -45.84
N GLU A 454 0.89 0.15 -45.45
CA GLU A 454 1.92 0.97 -46.09
C GLU A 454 2.94 0.05 -46.82
N PRO A 455 2.58 -0.70 -47.87
CA PRO A 455 3.59 -1.32 -48.73
C PRO A 455 4.23 -0.23 -49.59
N HIS A 456 5.54 -0.03 -49.40
CA HIS A 456 6.51 0.61 -50.30
C HIS A 456 5.92 1.46 -51.44
N GLU A 457 5.88 2.79 -51.23
CA GLU A 457 6.06 3.73 -52.34
C GLU A 457 7.48 3.66 -52.88
#